data_AF-A0AAV2FQJ6-F1
#
_entry.id   AF-A0AAV2FQJ6-F1
#
_cell.length_a   1.000
_cell.length_b   1.000
_cell.length_c   1.000
_cell.angle_alpha   90.00
_cell.angle_beta   90.00
_cell.angle_gamma   90.00
#
_symmetry.space_group_name_H-M   'P 1'
#
loop_
_entity.id
_entity.type
_entity.pdbx_description
1 polymer ?
#
loop_
_entity_poly.entity_id
_entity_poly.type
_entity_poly.pdbx_seq_one_letter_code
_entity_poly.pdbx_strand_id
1 'polypeptide(L)'
;MAPTSSYDHEQQLSCEITIHQAKNVEEFMTINKSSYKSKGDLFMRYYLSAGNNKRIQLDTKEIPSTSDHLLWNESVSLDCFGTQDSINSLQTSSVVFELRWRSSKGSTILGLGGSKLVGRAEHPWQSVMDASGMKIEKWVVMNPKER
;
A
#
# COMPACT_ATOMS: atom_id res chain seq x y z
N MET A 1 2.13 45.59 21.72
CA MET A 1 2.56 44.38 20.98
C MET A 1 1.31 43.73 20.42
N ALA A 2 1.11 43.79 19.11
CA ALA A 2 0.05 43.01 18.46
C ALA A 2 0.50 41.54 18.42
N PRO A 3 -0.41 40.56 18.58
CA PRO A 3 -0.05 39.17 18.37
C PRO A 3 0.18 38.97 16.88
N THR A 4 1.40 38.58 16.51
CA THR A 4 1.70 38.05 15.19
C THR A 4 0.94 36.74 15.06
N SER A 5 -0.22 36.74 14.39
CA SER A 5 -0.86 35.50 13.99
C SER A 5 0.05 34.82 12.97
N SER A 6 0.81 33.82 13.41
CA SER A 6 1.39 32.84 12.49
C SER A 6 0.21 32.08 11.90
N TYR A 7 -0.25 32.52 10.72
CA TYR A 7 -1.10 31.67 9.91
C TYR A 7 -0.24 30.48 9.50
N ASP A 8 -0.41 29.35 10.18
CA ASP A 8 0.09 28.09 9.66
C ASP A 8 -0.61 27.88 8.32
N HIS A 9 0.13 28.04 7.23
CA HIS A 9 -0.39 27.79 5.89
C HIS A 9 -0.76 26.31 5.80
N GLU A 10 -2.06 26.03 5.76
CA GLU A 10 -2.58 24.71 5.45
C GLU A 10 -2.23 24.38 4.00
N GLN A 11 -1.56 23.25 3.83
CA GLN A 11 -1.21 22.69 2.54
C GLN A 11 -2.06 21.45 2.27
N GLN A 12 -2.25 21.18 0.98
CA GLN A 12 -2.97 20.02 0.51
C GLN A 12 -2.07 19.14 -0.35
N LEU A 13 -2.15 17.83 -0.13
CA LEU A 13 -1.65 16.81 -1.05
C LEU A 13 -2.84 16.00 -1.55
N SER A 14 -3.06 16.01 -2.86
CA SER A 14 -4.02 15.15 -3.54
C SER A 14 -3.27 14.23 -4.49
N CYS A 15 -3.48 12.92 -4.38
CA CYS A 15 -2.90 11.96 -5.30
C CYS A 15 -3.83 10.78 -5.56
N GLU A 16 -3.67 10.14 -6.71
CA GLU A 16 -4.34 8.89 -7.05
C GLU A 16 -3.30 7.77 -7.12
N ILE A 17 -3.62 6.65 -6.48
CA ILE A 17 -2.81 5.43 -6.56
C ILE A 17 -3.66 4.37 -7.25
N THR A 18 -3.15 3.86 -8.37
CA THR A 18 -3.76 2.75 -9.10
C THR A 18 -2.92 1.50 -8.97
N ILE A 19 -3.53 0.43 -8.46
CA ILE A 19 -2.97 -0.91 -8.46
C ILE A 19 -3.50 -1.64 -9.70
N HIS A 20 -2.63 -1.80 -10.70
CA HIS A 20 -2.99 -2.51 -11.92
C HIS A 20 -2.96 -4.02 -11.72
N GLN A 21 -1.78 -4.58 -11.41
CA GLN A 21 -1.56 -6.02 -11.43
C GLN A 21 -0.29 -6.45 -10.67
N ALA A 22 -0.21 -7.74 -10.38
CA ALA A 22 1.01 -8.41 -9.92
C ALA A 22 1.34 -9.60 -10.84
N LYS A 23 2.64 -9.90 -10.98
CA LYS A 23 3.14 -11.01 -11.81
C LYS A 23 4.14 -11.85 -11.01
N ASN A 24 4.33 -13.11 -11.41
CA ASN A 24 5.30 -14.04 -10.84
C ASN A 24 5.08 -14.29 -9.33
N VAL A 25 3.83 -14.25 -8.87
CA VAL A 25 3.47 -14.40 -7.45
C VAL A 25 3.51 -15.87 -7.00
N GLU A 26 3.25 -16.78 -7.93
CA GLU A 26 3.28 -18.23 -7.74
C GLU A 26 4.63 -18.73 -7.23
N GLU A 27 5.73 -18.10 -7.63
CA GLU A 27 7.07 -18.42 -7.16
C GLU A 27 7.22 -18.12 -5.65
N PHE A 28 6.78 -16.93 -5.22
CA PHE A 28 6.77 -16.52 -3.80
C PHE A 28 5.92 -17.43 -2.92
N MET A 29 4.74 -17.80 -3.42
CA MET A 29 3.80 -18.67 -2.72
C MET A 29 4.33 -20.11 -2.63
N THR A 30 5.05 -20.58 -3.65
CA THR A 30 5.64 -21.93 -3.70
C THR A 30 6.84 -22.08 -2.77
N ILE A 31 7.73 -21.08 -2.70
CA ILE A 31 8.84 -21.05 -1.73
C ILE A 31 8.31 -21.20 -0.29
N ASN A 32 7.11 -20.69 -0.05
CA ASN A 32 6.45 -20.66 1.26
C ASN A 32 5.23 -21.59 1.33
N LYS A 33 5.23 -22.68 0.56
CA LYS A 33 4.07 -23.60 0.39
C LYS A 33 3.45 -24.09 1.69
N SER A 34 4.23 -24.19 2.78
CA SER A 34 3.71 -24.56 4.10
C SER A 34 2.80 -23.51 4.73
N SER A 35 3.02 -22.23 4.40
CA SER A 35 2.27 -21.07 4.89
C SER A 35 0.95 -20.84 4.15
N TYR A 36 0.80 -21.37 2.92
CA TYR A 36 -0.34 -21.11 2.03
C TYR A 36 -1.00 -22.40 1.50
N LYS A 37 -1.13 -23.42 2.36
CA LYS A 37 -1.62 -24.76 1.98
C LYS A 37 -3.09 -24.84 1.56
N SER A 38 -3.89 -23.80 1.79
CA SER A 38 -5.33 -23.78 1.47
C SER A 38 -5.63 -22.82 0.32
N LYS A 39 -6.79 -23.00 -0.31
CA LYS A 39 -7.38 -21.94 -1.14
C LYS A 39 -7.50 -20.67 -0.29
N GLY A 40 -7.33 -19.53 -0.94
CA GLY A 40 -7.38 -18.22 -0.32
C GLY A 40 -7.23 -17.14 -1.36
N ASP A 41 -7.33 -15.91 -0.92
CA ASP A 41 -7.40 -14.75 -1.78
C ASP A 41 -6.20 -13.83 -1.51
N LEU A 42 -5.77 -13.14 -2.55
CA LEU A 42 -4.70 -12.17 -2.55
C LEU A 42 -5.29 -10.77 -2.62
N PHE A 43 -4.67 -9.84 -1.89
CA PHE A 43 -4.98 -8.42 -1.99
C PHE A 43 -3.71 -7.61 -1.77
N MET A 44 -3.71 -6.40 -2.34
CA MET A 44 -2.69 -5.41 -2.07
C MET A 44 -3.10 -4.56 -0.88
N ARG A 45 -2.22 -4.49 0.10
CA ARG A 45 -2.27 -3.48 1.15
C ARG A 45 -1.22 -2.44 0.84
N TYR A 46 -1.56 -1.17 0.93
CA TYR A 46 -0.55 -0.13 0.91
C TYR A 46 -0.78 0.85 2.06
N TYR A 47 0.31 1.47 2.50
CA TYR A 47 0.23 2.44 3.57
C TYR A 47 1.23 3.57 3.44
N LEU A 48 0.80 4.70 3.99
CA LEU A 48 1.53 5.96 4.06
C LEU A 48 1.78 6.28 5.52
N SER A 49 2.99 6.67 5.87
CA SER A 49 3.29 7.19 7.20
C SER A 49 2.51 8.49 7.41
N ALA A 50 1.78 8.61 8.51
CA ALA A 50 1.11 9.86 8.90
C ALA A 50 1.82 10.54 10.09
N GLY A 51 3.09 10.20 10.32
CA GLY A 51 3.85 10.61 11.51
C GLY A 51 3.39 9.92 12.80
N ASN A 52 4.16 10.10 13.88
CA ASN A 52 3.81 9.60 15.23
C ASN A 52 3.40 8.11 15.29
N ASN A 53 4.08 7.24 14.53
CA ASN A 53 3.76 5.82 14.37
C ASN A 53 2.35 5.52 13.82
N LYS A 54 1.64 6.52 13.31
CA LYS A 54 0.37 6.36 12.63
C LYS A 54 0.61 6.14 11.15
N ARG A 55 -0.31 5.42 10.52
CA ARG A 55 -0.30 5.19 9.07
C ARG A 55 -1.71 5.21 8.51
N ILE A 56 -1.84 5.74 7.30
CA ILE A 56 -3.03 5.56 6.47
C ILE A 56 -2.83 4.22 5.79
N GLN A 57 -3.80 3.31 5.93
CA GLN A 57 -3.72 1.96 5.38
C GLN A 57 -4.94 1.71 4.52
N LEU A 58 -4.71 1.21 3.31
CA LEU A 58 -5.74 0.94 2.33
C LEU A 58 -5.51 -0.46 1.76
N ASP A 59 -6.59 -1.21 1.61
CA ASP A 59 -6.59 -2.58 1.08
C ASP A 59 -7.42 -2.59 -0.21
N THR A 60 -6.91 -3.23 -1.25
CA THR A 60 -7.68 -3.48 -2.47
C THR A 60 -8.68 -4.61 -2.27
N LYS A 61 -9.57 -4.82 -3.25
CA LYS A 61 -10.38 -6.04 -3.32
C LYS A 61 -9.52 -7.31 -3.29
N GLU A 62 -10.11 -8.38 -2.77
CA GLU A 62 -9.51 -9.71 -2.76
C GLU A 62 -9.72 -10.42 -4.11
N ILE A 63 -8.68 -11.07 -4.62
CA ILE A 63 -8.69 -11.86 -5.85
C ILE A 63 -8.25 -13.29 -5.51
N PRO A 64 -8.93 -14.34 -6.00
CA PRO A 64 -8.50 -15.71 -5.76
C PRO A 64 -7.03 -15.95 -6.10
N SER A 65 -6.27 -16.54 -5.17
CA SER A 65 -4.85 -16.89 -5.39
C SER A 65 -4.62 -17.92 -6.50
N THR A 66 -5.70 -18.57 -6.96
CA THR A 66 -5.69 -19.51 -8.08
C THR A 66 -6.01 -18.85 -9.42
N SER A 67 -6.18 -17.52 -9.47
CA SER A 67 -6.40 -16.81 -10.72
C SER A 67 -5.14 -16.82 -11.58
N ASP A 68 -5.29 -17.11 -12.88
CA ASP A 68 -4.18 -17.09 -13.85
C ASP A 68 -3.60 -15.67 -14.03
N HIS A 69 -4.42 -14.65 -13.77
CA HIS A 69 -4.04 -13.24 -13.85
C HIS A 69 -4.50 -12.50 -12.60
N LEU A 70 -3.56 -11.82 -11.93
CA LEU A 70 -3.84 -11.00 -10.76
C LEU A 70 -4.01 -9.54 -11.19
N LEU A 71 -5.23 -9.19 -11.60
CA LEU A 71 -5.60 -7.86 -12.09
C LEU A 71 -6.54 -7.17 -11.10
N TRP A 72 -6.06 -6.14 -10.41
CA TRP A 72 -6.90 -5.33 -9.53
C TRP A 72 -7.61 -4.23 -10.32
N ASN A 73 -6.85 -3.46 -11.10
CA ASN A 73 -7.31 -2.25 -11.79
C ASN A 73 -8.15 -1.37 -10.86
N GLU A 74 -7.62 -1.16 -9.66
CA GLU A 74 -8.30 -0.43 -8.60
C GLU A 74 -7.54 0.85 -8.31
N SER A 75 -8.26 1.97 -8.33
CA SER A 75 -7.74 3.30 -7.98
C SER A 75 -8.31 3.75 -6.65
N VAL A 76 -7.49 4.43 -5.87
CA VAL A 76 -7.93 5.19 -4.71
C VAL A 76 -7.32 6.57 -4.76
N SER A 77 -8.16 7.56 -4.45
CA SER A 77 -7.75 8.94 -4.28
C SER A 77 -7.46 9.21 -2.81
N LEU A 78 -6.35 9.90 -2.55
CA LEU A 78 -5.95 10.35 -1.24
C LEU A 78 -5.91 11.88 -1.23
N ASP A 79 -6.73 12.46 -0.37
CA ASP A 79 -6.71 13.89 -0.08
C ASP A 79 -6.25 14.13 1.36
N CYS A 80 -5.09 14.75 1.51
CA CYS A 80 -4.48 15.08 2.79
C CYS A 80 -4.39 16.59 2.97
N PHE A 81 -4.79 17.07 4.14
CA PHE A 81 -4.67 18.46 4.56
C PHE A 81 -3.83 18.54 5.83
N GLY A 82 -2.93 19.50 5.92
CA GLY A 82 -2.10 19.67 7.11
C GLY A 82 -1.16 20.86 6.99
N THR A 83 -0.31 21.04 8.01
CA THR A 83 0.73 22.07 7.97
C THR A 83 1.74 21.79 6.85
N GLN A 84 2.43 22.83 6.38
CA GLN A 84 3.52 22.70 5.42
C GLN A 84 4.53 21.61 5.82
N ASP A 85 4.95 21.56 7.08
CA ASP A 85 5.90 20.57 7.58
C ASP A 85 5.34 19.15 7.50
N SER A 86 4.04 18.97 7.79
CA SER A 86 3.37 17.67 7.72
C SER A 86 3.29 17.17 6.28
N ILE A 87 2.92 18.04 5.33
CA ILE A 87 2.85 17.69 3.91
C ILE A 87 4.25 17.41 3.34
N ASN A 88 5.26 18.21 3.71
CA ASN A 88 6.65 17.98 3.29
C ASN A 88 7.19 16.64 3.83
N SER A 89 6.85 16.29 5.08
CA SER A 89 7.20 15.00 5.66
C SER A 89 6.53 13.84 4.92
N LEU A 90 5.30 13.99 4.42
CA LEU A 90 4.64 12.99 3.61
C LEU A 90 5.36 12.79 2.27
N GLN A 91 5.73 13.89 1.60
CA GLN A 91 6.39 13.87 0.27
C GLN A 91 7.79 13.25 0.29
N THR A 92 8.51 13.40 1.40
CA THR A 92 9.85 12.82 1.59
C THR A 92 9.82 11.36 2.08
N SER A 93 8.63 10.85 2.44
CA SER A 93 8.45 9.47 2.91
C SER A 93 8.34 8.46 1.76
N SER A 94 8.14 7.18 2.10
CA SER A 94 7.87 6.12 1.13
C SER A 94 6.46 5.58 1.26
N VAL A 95 5.85 5.24 0.12
CA VAL A 95 4.69 4.35 0.05
C VAL A 95 5.16 2.94 0.26
N VAL A 96 4.51 2.20 1.15
CA VAL A 96 4.78 0.77 1.30
C VAL A 96 3.66 -0.02 0.65
N PHE A 97 4.03 -1.04 -0.10
CA PHE A 97 3.13 -2.01 -0.71
C PHE A 97 3.39 -3.39 -0.11
N GLU A 98 2.33 -4.06 0.29
CA GLU A 98 2.33 -5.42 0.80
C GLU A 98 1.36 -6.26 -0.04
N LEU A 99 1.86 -7.30 -0.67
CA LEU A 99 1.00 -8.35 -1.20
C LEU A 99 0.66 -9.30 -0.05
N ARG A 100 -0.64 -9.51 0.17
CA ARG A 100 -1.13 -10.27 1.32
C ARG A 100 -2.04 -11.39 0.85
N TRP A 101 -1.97 -12.51 1.56
CA TRP A 101 -2.82 -13.67 1.36
C TRP A 101 -3.74 -13.87 2.56
N ARG A 102 -5.00 -14.19 2.31
CA ARG A 102 -6.00 -14.53 3.33
C ARG A 102 -6.63 -15.88 3.02
N SER A 103 -6.80 -16.73 4.03
CA SER A 103 -7.44 -18.03 3.85
C SER A 103 -8.94 -17.87 3.64
N SER A 104 -9.49 -18.50 2.59
CA SER A 104 -10.94 -18.51 2.35
C SER A 104 -11.69 -19.39 3.35
N LYS A 105 -10.99 -20.28 4.06
CA LYS A 105 -11.57 -21.17 5.11
C LYS A 105 -11.63 -20.52 6.50
N GLY A 106 -11.13 -19.29 6.67
CA GLY A 106 -10.99 -18.62 7.97
C GLY A 106 -12.11 -17.63 8.34
N SER A 107 -13.17 -17.53 7.53
CA SER A 107 -14.20 -16.49 7.67
C SER A 107 -15.55 -17.01 8.20
N THR A 108 -15.57 -17.83 9.26
CA THR A 108 -16.87 -18.33 9.76
C THR A 108 -17.11 -18.35 11.26
N ILE A 109 -16.16 -18.02 12.15
CA ILE A 109 -16.50 -18.07 13.59
C ILE A 109 -16.18 -16.81 14.41
N LEU A 110 -15.25 -15.92 14.04
CA LEU A 110 -14.99 -14.68 14.82
C LEU A 110 -14.10 -13.62 14.11
N GLY A 111 -14.03 -13.62 12.78
CA GLY A 111 -13.22 -12.61 12.04
C GLY A 111 -11.69 -12.64 12.28
N LEU A 112 -11.19 -13.60 13.07
CA LEU A 112 -9.78 -13.76 13.47
C LEU A 112 -8.90 -14.47 12.41
N GLY A 113 -9.33 -14.49 11.15
CA GLY A 113 -8.53 -14.96 10.03
C GLY A 113 -7.53 -13.89 9.59
N GLY A 114 -6.41 -13.76 10.30
CA GLY A 114 -5.34 -12.83 9.93
C GLY A 114 -4.83 -13.08 8.51
N SER A 115 -4.47 -12.02 7.79
CA SER A 115 -3.78 -12.13 6.50
C SER A 115 -2.29 -12.35 6.71
N LYS A 116 -1.65 -13.06 5.78
CA LYS A 116 -0.21 -13.35 5.78
C LYS A 116 0.47 -12.49 4.72
N LEU A 117 1.61 -11.90 5.06
CA LEU A 117 2.45 -11.20 4.09
C LEU A 117 3.06 -12.21 3.11
N VAL A 118 2.99 -11.92 1.81
CA VAL A 118 3.59 -12.70 0.72
C VAL A 118 4.85 -12.00 0.22
N GLY A 119 4.72 -10.71 -0.05
CA GLY A 119 5.83 -9.87 -0.48
C GLY A 119 5.62 -8.43 -0.06
N ARG A 120 6.73 -7.69 0.04
CA ARG A 120 6.73 -6.29 0.46
C ARG A 120 7.65 -5.48 -0.44
N ALA A 121 7.25 -4.27 -0.75
CA ALA A 121 8.07 -3.28 -1.41
C ALA A 121 7.86 -1.89 -0.83
N GLU A 122 8.86 -1.05 -0.99
CA GLU A 122 8.78 0.37 -0.66
C GLU A 122 9.09 1.21 -1.88
N HIS A 123 8.40 2.34 -2.02
CA HIS A 123 8.66 3.28 -3.07
C HIS A 123 8.69 4.72 -2.54
N PRO A 124 9.79 5.48 -2.72
CA PRO A 124 9.85 6.88 -2.30
C PRO A 124 8.86 7.77 -3.04
N TRP A 125 8.07 8.55 -2.30
CA TRP A 125 7.15 9.54 -2.86
C TRP A 125 7.86 10.63 -3.65
N GLN A 126 9.07 11.00 -3.22
CA GLN A 126 9.87 12.03 -3.87
C GLN A 126 9.99 11.80 -5.38
N SER A 127 10.13 10.55 -5.81
CA SER A 127 10.24 10.22 -7.24
C SER A 127 8.96 10.49 -8.05
N VAL A 128 7.79 10.52 -7.40
CA VAL A 128 6.52 10.94 -8.03
C VAL A 128 6.49 12.45 -8.16
N MET A 129 6.95 13.17 -7.13
CA MET A 129 7.03 14.64 -7.12
C MET A 129 8.01 15.16 -8.17
N ASP A 130 9.12 14.45 -8.38
CA ASP A 130 10.15 14.78 -9.36
C ASP A 130 9.75 14.38 -10.80
N ALA A 131 8.70 13.58 -10.97
CA ALA A 131 8.26 13.12 -12.29
C ALA A 131 7.61 14.27 -13.08
N SER A 132 7.89 14.31 -14.39
CA SER A 132 7.23 15.25 -15.30
C SER A 132 5.72 15.03 -15.29
N GLY A 133 4.96 16.06 -14.95
CA GLY A 133 3.50 15.97 -14.82
C GLY A 133 3.01 15.27 -13.55
N MET A 134 3.87 15.03 -12.55
CA MET A 134 3.53 14.42 -11.25
C MET A 134 2.82 13.06 -11.37
N LYS A 135 3.14 12.30 -12.42
CA LYS A 135 2.58 10.98 -12.69
C LYS A 135 3.70 10.01 -13.00
N ILE A 136 3.62 8.83 -12.41
CA ILE A 136 4.51 7.72 -12.71
C ILE A 136 3.73 6.42 -12.80
N GLU A 137 4.09 5.60 -13.78
CA GLU A 137 3.63 4.22 -13.89
C GLU A 137 4.86 3.32 -13.92
N LYS A 138 4.92 2.34 -13.02
CA LYS A 138 6.08 1.47 -12.94
C LYS A 138 5.80 0.17 -12.20
N TRP A 139 6.62 -0.83 -12.48
CA TRP A 139 6.73 -2.04 -11.68
C TRP A 139 7.53 -1.76 -10.42
N VAL A 140 7.06 -2.31 -9.30
CA VAL A 140 7.79 -2.31 -8.03
C VAL A 140 8.13 -3.76 -7.70
N VAL A 141 9.42 -4.06 -7.59
CA VAL A 141 9.90 -5.39 -7.23
C VAL A 141 9.61 -5.64 -5.76
N MET A 142 8.89 -6.71 -5.47
CA MET A 142 8.59 -7.12 -4.10
C MET A 142 9.64 -8.09 -3.60
N ASN A 143 10.10 -7.87 -2.38
CA ASN A 143 10.93 -8.82 -1.67
C ASN A 143 10.03 -9.85 -0.98
N PRO A 144 10.42 -11.13 -0.97
CA PRO A 144 9.69 -12.15 -0.22
C PRO A 144 9.76 -11.77 1.26
N LYS A 145 8.80 -12.25 2.05
CA LYS A 145 8.96 -12.18 3.51
C LYS A 145 10.27 -12.89 3.88
N GLU A 146 11.28 -12.14 4.30
CA GLU A 146 12.47 -12.68 4.96
C GLU A 146 12.05 -13.38 6.26
N ARG A 147 12.69 -14.52 6.54
CA ARG A 147 12.42 -15.34 7.72
C ARG A 147 12.89 -14.65 8.98
#